data_AF-A0A5C6G331-F1
#
_entry.id   AF-A0A5C6G331-F1
#
_cell.length_a   1.000
_cell.length_b   1.000
_cell.length_c   1.000
_cell.angle_alpha   90.00
_cell.angle_beta   90.00
_cell.angle_gamma   90.00
#
_symmetry.space_group_name_H-M   'P 1'
#
loop_
_entity.id
_entity.type
_entity.pdbx_description
1 polymer ?
#
loop_
_entity_poly.entity_id
_entity_poly.type
_entity_poly.pdbx_seq_one_letter_code
_entity_poly.pdbx_strand_id
1 'polypeptide(L)'
;MFSLPRLDEVGPQDKTDDGIEIVQKGACLEKATHGVHSETMLLACQIIAGNSFETAYLSYDRKGSNRVQRASCDILVHHHYFLHVPQGTGDGTDTTSYAVTPNFQEWRFPDALPQSWNSVAITPRDTKPSCVISGRMRPEKAHLIPPSHEKWYTDNAMCDYSQGAKSVSNSDDNVCRLRVDLHRIFDDRAFAFVPKLDEDGHQHTVIHFFSTTNDSGDAALKYHNRKTHSLDSAAPQFLFARFAFTVFAYIKDFILRGERRRIAVVQRGIDSHGSPAWIVQEIQMDRAQRHSRYGGGDHEIRLALKRRRISGNESRPSLTSSASFQATINEHRITDEAASSDANGTSTSLKEGEDICGHSLLEAVEMDRHPPMIR
;
A
#
# COMPACT_ATOMS: atom_id res chain seq x y z
N MET A 1 -4.22 -6.98 -11.82
CA MET A 1 -4.12 -8.09 -10.86
C MET A 1 -3.19 -7.64 -9.77
N PHE A 2 -3.55 -7.86 -8.51
CA PHE A 2 -2.68 -7.55 -7.38
C PHE A 2 -1.77 -8.75 -7.12
N SER A 3 -0.48 -8.50 -6.87
CA SER A 3 0.54 -9.52 -6.73
C SER A 3 1.54 -9.15 -5.64
N LEU A 4 1.99 -10.16 -4.88
CA LEU A 4 3.06 -10.04 -3.90
C LEU A 4 4.18 -11.04 -4.21
N PRO A 5 5.43 -10.73 -3.87
CA PRO A 5 6.57 -11.62 -4.10
C PRO A 5 6.50 -12.82 -3.15
N ARG A 6 6.88 -14.00 -3.66
CA ARG A 6 6.87 -15.27 -2.93
C ARG A 6 8.13 -15.42 -2.08
N LEU A 7 8.17 -14.74 -0.94
CA LEU A 7 9.34 -14.72 -0.06
C LEU A 7 9.11 -15.44 1.28
N ASP A 8 7.87 -15.83 1.60
CA ASP A 8 7.59 -16.56 2.84
C ASP A 8 7.87 -18.05 2.65
N GLU A 9 8.79 -18.61 3.42
CA GLU A 9 9.14 -20.04 3.38
C GLU A 9 8.04 -20.92 3.98
N VAL A 10 7.77 -22.06 3.34
CA VAL A 10 6.87 -23.11 3.85
C VAL A 10 7.71 -24.08 4.68
N GLY A 11 7.51 -24.05 6.00
CA GLY A 11 8.25 -24.88 6.96
C GLY A 11 8.29 -24.21 8.33
N PRO A 12 8.86 -24.86 9.35
CA PRO A 12 9.07 -24.23 10.65
C PRO A 12 10.00 -23.02 10.50
N GLN A 13 9.42 -21.81 10.50
CA GLN A 13 10.14 -20.55 10.49
C GLN A 13 10.44 -20.12 11.93
N ASP A 14 11.48 -20.65 12.55
CA ASP A 14 12.42 -19.84 13.35
C ASP A 14 13.69 -20.63 13.76
N LYS A 15 14.80 -20.34 13.09
CA LYS A 15 16.13 -20.38 13.71
C LYS A 15 16.79 -19.03 13.48
N THR A 16 16.24 -17.98 14.09
CA THR A 16 17.01 -16.75 14.25
C THR A 16 18.16 -16.97 15.23
N ASP A 17 19.35 -17.18 14.67
CA ASP A 17 20.64 -16.62 15.09
C ASP A 17 21.08 -16.81 16.55
N ASP A 18 21.49 -18.05 16.90
CA ASP A 18 22.59 -18.26 17.85
C ASP A 18 23.81 -18.74 17.05
N GLY A 19 24.90 -17.98 17.13
CA GLY A 19 26.11 -18.22 16.35
C GLY A 19 26.85 -19.52 16.71
N ILE A 20 27.59 -20.00 15.71
CA ILE A 20 28.72 -20.98 15.70
C ILE A 20 28.43 -22.36 15.04
N GLU A 21 28.93 -22.43 13.80
CA GLU A 21 29.59 -23.50 13.01
C GLU A 21 29.13 -24.99 12.96
N ILE A 22 28.80 -25.38 11.70
CA ILE A 22 29.25 -26.54 10.89
C ILE A 22 29.18 -27.97 11.46
N VAL A 23 28.33 -28.83 10.86
CA VAL A 23 28.70 -30.15 10.27
C VAL A 23 27.72 -30.54 9.14
N GLN A 24 28.26 -30.97 7.99
CA GLN A 24 27.59 -31.49 6.79
C GLN A 24 26.91 -32.86 6.98
N LYS A 25 25.80 -33.12 6.28
CA LYS A 25 25.70 -34.27 5.34
C LYS A 25 24.45 -34.22 4.45
N GLY A 26 24.64 -34.62 3.19
CA GLY A 26 23.70 -34.52 2.09
C GLY A 26 22.32 -35.13 2.35
N ALA A 27 21.33 -34.26 2.47
CA ALA A 27 19.96 -34.54 2.09
C ALA A 27 19.74 -33.91 0.71
N CYS A 28 19.02 -34.61 -0.17
CA CYS A 28 18.51 -34.04 -1.41
C CYS A 28 17.83 -32.71 -1.04
N LEU A 29 18.31 -31.58 -1.58
CA LEU A 29 17.78 -30.26 -1.26
C LEU A 29 16.34 -30.22 -1.80
N GLU A 30 15.36 -30.63 -0.99
CA GLU A 30 13.97 -30.33 -1.27
C GLU A 30 13.90 -28.82 -1.44
N LYS A 31 13.58 -28.35 -2.65
CA LYS A 31 13.50 -26.92 -2.93
C LYS A 31 12.51 -26.34 -1.91
N ALA A 32 13.00 -25.48 -1.03
CA ALA A 32 12.17 -24.76 -0.09
C ALA A 32 11.00 -24.14 -0.88
N THR A 33 9.78 -24.53 -0.51
CA THR A 33 8.59 -23.98 -1.16
C THR A 33 8.36 -22.60 -0.57
N HIS A 34 8.19 -21.60 -1.42
CA HIS A 34 7.94 -20.22 -0.98
C HIS A 34 6.54 -19.78 -1.38
N GLY A 35 5.94 -18.88 -0.62
CA GLY A 35 4.62 -18.32 -0.86
C GLY A 35 4.46 -16.95 -0.22
N VAL A 36 3.22 -16.61 0.12
CA VAL A 36 2.86 -15.35 0.78
C VAL A 36 1.99 -15.67 1.98
N HIS A 37 2.27 -15.02 3.10
CA HIS A 37 1.51 -15.13 4.34
C HIS A 37 0.02 -14.83 4.11
N SER A 38 -0.83 -15.78 4.49
CA SER A 38 -2.26 -15.81 4.15
C SER A 38 -3.00 -14.59 4.67
N GLU A 39 -2.79 -14.22 5.94
CA GLU A 39 -3.44 -13.07 6.56
C GLU A 39 -2.98 -11.75 5.93
N THR A 40 -1.70 -11.63 5.59
CA THR A 40 -1.16 -10.44 4.92
C THR A 40 -1.80 -10.23 3.56
N MET A 41 -1.91 -11.31 2.76
CA MET A 41 -2.55 -11.25 1.45
C MET A 41 -4.04 -10.95 1.56
N LEU A 42 -4.76 -11.64 2.45
CA LEU A 42 -6.19 -11.42 2.68
C LEU A 42 -6.45 -9.97 3.08
N LEU A 43 -5.69 -9.45 4.04
CA LEU A 43 -5.89 -8.10 4.56
C LEU A 43 -5.58 -7.02 3.51
N ALA A 44 -4.52 -7.21 2.72
CA ALA A 44 -4.26 -6.34 1.56
C ALA A 44 -5.46 -6.32 0.60
N CYS A 45 -6.03 -7.49 0.29
CA CYS A 45 -7.22 -7.59 -0.57
C CYS A 45 -8.46 -6.94 0.06
N GLN A 46 -8.64 -7.06 1.37
CA GLN A 46 -9.74 -6.44 2.11
C GLN A 46 -9.65 -4.91 2.09
N ILE A 47 -8.45 -4.34 2.20
CA ILE A 47 -8.21 -2.89 2.04
C ILE A 47 -8.61 -2.42 0.64
N ILE A 48 -8.22 -3.18 -0.40
CA ILE A 48 -8.57 -2.89 -1.80
C ILE A 48 -10.09 -2.92 -2.00
N ALA A 49 -10.79 -3.80 -1.29
CA ALA A 49 -12.25 -3.92 -1.27
C ALA A 49 -12.92 -3.03 -0.20
N GLY A 50 -12.36 -1.86 0.10
CA GLY A 50 -13.00 -0.87 0.97
C GLY A 50 -13.12 -1.28 2.44
N ASN A 51 -12.11 -1.96 2.99
CA ASN A 51 -12.06 -2.45 4.37
C ASN A 51 -13.09 -3.53 4.70
N SER A 52 -13.32 -4.48 3.77
CA SER A 52 -14.24 -5.62 3.96
C SER A 52 -13.68 -6.70 4.90
N PHE A 53 -13.24 -6.33 6.11
CA PHE A 53 -12.49 -7.20 7.03
C PHE A 53 -13.30 -8.40 7.56
N GLU A 54 -14.61 -8.21 7.77
CA GLU A 54 -15.48 -9.19 8.39
C GLU A 54 -16.00 -10.24 7.40
N THR A 55 -16.36 -9.81 6.18
CA THR A 55 -17.10 -10.63 5.23
C THR A 55 -16.22 -11.26 4.16
N ALA A 56 -15.12 -10.61 3.77
CA ALA A 56 -14.33 -11.05 2.62
C ALA A 56 -13.42 -12.25 2.95
N TYR A 57 -13.23 -13.12 1.97
CA TYR A 57 -12.40 -14.31 2.08
C TYR A 57 -11.69 -14.65 0.77
N LEU A 58 -10.60 -15.42 0.87
CA LEU A 58 -9.89 -15.97 -0.28
C LEU A 58 -10.42 -17.37 -0.62
N SER A 59 -10.39 -17.73 -1.89
CA SER A 59 -10.74 -19.06 -2.39
C SER A 59 -9.81 -19.50 -3.51
N TYR A 60 -9.77 -20.81 -3.75
CA TYR A 60 -9.00 -21.42 -4.83
C TYR A 60 -9.73 -21.38 -6.18
N ASP A 61 -11.02 -21.06 -6.17
CA ASP A 61 -11.88 -21.10 -7.36
C ASP A 61 -12.72 -19.83 -7.53
N ARG A 62 -13.11 -19.57 -8.78
CA ARG A 62 -13.92 -18.40 -9.15
C ARG A 62 -15.32 -18.37 -8.53
N LYS A 63 -15.86 -19.52 -8.09
CA LYS A 63 -17.20 -19.60 -7.49
C LYS A 63 -17.18 -19.39 -5.98
N GLY A 64 -16.00 -19.35 -5.36
CA GLY A 64 -15.86 -19.18 -3.90
C GLY A 64 -16.27 -20.41 -3.10
N SER A 65 -16.43 -21.57 -3.77
CA SER A 65 -16.88 -22.82 -3.13
C SER A 65 -15.77 -23.50 -2.34
N ASN A 66 -14.52 -23.36 -2.77
CA ASN A 66 -13.32 -23.89 -2.14
C ASN A 66 -12.56 -22.75 -1.45
N ARG A 67 -12.98 -22.43 -0.22
CA ARG A 67 -12.39 -21.35 0.59
C ARG A 67 -11.02 -21.75 1.12
N VAL A 68 -10.11 -20.78 1.17
CA VAL A 68 -8.85 -20.92 1.91
C VAL A 68 -9.18 -20.98 3.40
N GLN A 69 -8.67 -21.97 4.13
CA GLN A 69 -8.84 -22.06 5.58
C GLN A 69 -8.11 -20.90 6.26
N ARG A 70 -8.70 -20.35 7.32
CA ARG A 70 -8.11 -19.26 8.09
C ARG A 70 -7.18 -19.86 9.14
N ALA A 71 -5.93 -20.13 8.79
CA ALA A 71 -4.86 -20.25 9.79
C ALA A 71 -3.91 -19.05 9.67
N SER A 72 -3.61 -18.44 10.80
CA SER A 72 -2.80 -17.22 10.95
C SER A 72 -1.30 -17.42 10.69
N CYS A 73 -0.86 -18.66 10.42
CA CYS A 73 0.51 -18.99 10.03
C CYS A 73 0.59 -19.63 8.64
N ASP A 74 -0.52 -19.70 7.89
CA ASP A 74 -0.55 -20.38 6.60
C ASP A 74 0.17 -19.57 5.51
N ILE A 75 0.89 -20.29 4.66
CA ILE A 75 1.56 -19.73 3.49
C ILE A 75 0.79 -20.12 2.23
N LEU A 76 0.38 -19.10 1.47
CA LEU A 76 -0.29 -19.25 0.18
C LEU A 76 0.74 -19.63 -0.90
N VAL A 77 0.65 -20.87 -1.37
CA VAL A 77 1.61 -21.45 -2.34
C VAL A 77 1.07 -21.55 -3.78
N HIS A 78 -0.24 -21.37 -3.97
CA HIS A 78 -0.83 -21.47 -5.31
C HIS A 78 -0.55 -20.19 -6.10
N HIS A 79 -0.62 -20.29 -7.44
CA HIS A 79 -0.37 -19.16 -8.31
C HIS A 79 -1.48 -18.11 -8.25
N HIS A 80 -2.72 -18.54 -8.00
CA HIS A 80 -3.88 -17.67 -8.04
C HIS A 80 -4.86 -17.95 -6.91
N TYR A 81 -5.45 -16.88 -6.42
CA TYR A 81 -6.54 -16.89 -5.44
C TYR A 81 -7.61 -15.92 -5.87
N PHE A 82 -8.86 -16.16 -5.48
CA PHE A 82 -9.99 -15.28 -5.80
C PHE A 82 -10.52 -14.67 -4.51
N LEU A 83 -10.54 -13.34 -4.45
CA LEU A 83 -11.18 -12.59 -3.37
C LEU A 83 -12.70 -12.57 -3.61
N HIS A 84 -13.45 -12.96 -2.59
CA HIS A 84 -14.89 -12.85 -2.55
C HIS A 84 -15.30 -11.89 -1.46
N VAL A 85 -16.24 -10.99 -1.78
CA VAL A 85 -16.79 -10.02 -0.84
C VAL A 85 -18.31 -10.20 -0.87
N PRO A 86 -18.87 -11.06 0.00
CA PRO A 86 -20.31 -11.24 0.07
C PRO A 86 -21.01 -9.92 0.36
N GLN A 87 -21.91 -9.51 -0.53
CA GLN A 87 -22.85 -8.42 -0.26
C GLN A 87 -24.04 -9.06 0.47
N GLY A 88 -24.47 -8.49 1.60
CA GLY A 88 -25.46 -9.08 2.51
C GLY A 88 -26.88 -9.24 1.95
N THR A 89 -27.07 -9.16 0.64
CA THR A 89 -28.31 -9.43 -0.07
C THR A 89 -28.50 -10.95 -0.14
N GLY A 90 -29.40 -11.48 0.69
CA GLY A 90 -29.64 -12.92 0.88
C GLY A 90 -30.13 -13.72 -0.34
N ASP A 91 -30.13 -13.13 -1.53
CA ASP A 91 -30.30 -13.87 -2.78
C ASP A 91 -28.92 -14.26 -3.30
N GLY A 92 -28.59 -15.55 -3.22
CA GLY A 92 -27.31 -16.15 -3.64
C GLY A 92 -27.03 -16.08 -5.15
N THR A 93 -27.46 -15.03 -5.82
CA THR A 93 -27.36 -14.75 -7.25
C THR A 93 -26.48 -13.54 -7.56
N ASP A 94 -25.94 -12.84 -6.54
CA ASP A 94 -25.17 -11.63 -6.77
C ASP A 94 -23.79 -11.95 -7.38
N THR A 95 -23.76 -11.95 -8.71
CA THR A 95 -22.57 -12.12 -9.56
C THR A 95 -21.84 -10.80 -9.79
N THR A 96 -22.26 -9.72 -9.12
CA THR A 96 -21.68 -8.40 -9.32
C THR A 96 -20.31 -8.30 -8.68
N SER A 97 -19.33 -7.74 -9.41
CA SER A 97 -18.01 -7.47 -8.89
C SER A 97 -18.09 -6.44 -7.75
N TYR A 98 -17.31 -6.66 -6.68
CA TYR A 98 -17.17 -5.68 -5.61
C TYR A 98 -16.54 -4.38 -6.12
N ALA A 99 -16.87 -3.27 -5.47
CA ALA A 99 -16.26 -1.98 -5.77
C ALA A 99 -14.83 -1.93 -5.23
N VAL A 100 -13.90 -1.43 -6.04
CA VAL A 100 -12.48 -1.33 -5.70
C VAL A 100 -12.14 0.09 -5.26
N THR A 101 -11.46 0.24 -4.13
CA THR A 101 -10.84 1.51 -3.74
C THR A 101 -9.59 1.76 -4.61
N PRO A 102 -9.50 2.89 -5.33
CA PRO A 102 -8.55 3.03 -6.43
C PRO A 102 -7.14 3.45 -6.01
N ASN A 103 -6.98 4.13 -4.87
CA ASN A 103 -5.70 4.62 -4.37
C ASN A 103 -5.83 5.02 -2.90
N PHE A 104 -4.69 5.34 -2.27
CA PHE A 104 -4.63 5.71 -0.86
C PHE A 104 -5.35 7.04 -0.55
N GLN A 105 -5.32 8.02 -1.45
CA GLN A 105 -5.96 9.32 -1.22
C GLN A 105 -7.50 9.23 -1.21
N GLU A 106 -8.07 8.29 -1.96
CA GLU A 106 -9.50 7.95 -1.98
C GLU A 106 -9.82 6.74 -1.08
N TRP A 107 -8.94 6.39 -0.12
CA TRP A 107 -9.19 5.35 0.88
C TRP A 107 -9.56 5.97 2.23
N ARG A 108 -10.64 5.48 2.84
CA ARG A 108 -11.02 5.81 4.21
C ARG A 108 -10.30 4.87 5.19
N PHE A 109 -9.62 5.43 6.16
CA PHE A 109 -9.06 4.71 7.30
C PHE A 109 -10.19 4.05 8.11
N PRO A 110 -10.07 2.78 8.51
CA PRO A 110 -11.16 2.08 9.19
C PRO A 110 -11.38 2.59 10.60
N ASP A 111 -12.63 2.50 11.07
CA ASP A 111 -13.00 2.91 12.42
C ASP A 111 -12.40 1.97 13.49
N ALA A 112 -12.13 0.71 13.13
CA ALA A 112 -11.46 -0.28 13.97
C ALA A 112 -10.36 -1.02 13.19
N LEU A 113 -9.23 -1.26 13.84
CA LEU A 113 -8.16 -2.06 13.27
C LEU A 113 -8.52 -3.56 13.29
N PRO A 114 -8.04 -4.34 12.32
CA PRO A 114 -8.05 -5.79 12.42
C PRO A 114 -7.37 -6.25 13.72
N GLN A 115 -7.81 -7.37 14.29
CA GLN A 115 -7.35 -7.82 15.61
C GLN A 115 -5.83 -7.92 15.73
N SER A 116 -5.16 -8.44 14.70
CA SER A 116 -3.69 -8.56 14.61
C SER A 116 -2.96 -7.23 14.52
N TRP A 117 -3.65 -6.10 14.38
CA TRP A 117 -3.07 -4.77 14.32
C TRP A 117 -3.37 -3.92 15.56
N ASN A 118 -4.14 -4.42 16.53
CA ASN A 118 -4.46 -3.68 17.75
C ASN A 118 -3.27 -3.49 18.68
N SER A 119 -2.27 -4.38 18.58
CA SER A 119 -1.04 -4.32 19.37
C SER A 119 0.17 -4.36 18.44
N VAL A 120 1.12 -3.47 18.70
CA VAL A 120 2.50 -3.66 18.23
C VAL A 120 3.17 -4.55 19.26
N ALA A 121 3.81 -5.63 18.81
CA ALA A 121 4.58 -6.48 19.71
C ALA A 121 5.61 -5.62 20.46
N ILE A 122 5.45 -5.56 21.78
CA ILE A 122 6.35 -4.78 22.65
C ILE A 122 7.70 -5.48 22.59
N THR A 123 8.65 -4.86 21.92
CA THR A 123 10.00 -5.35 21.80
C THR A 123 10.88 -4.55 22.76
N PRO A 124 11.81 -5.18 23.49
CA PRO A 124 12.55 -4.51 24.56
C PRO A 124 13.17 -3.19 24.09
N ARG A 125 12.86 -2.11 24.82
CA ARG A 125 13.31 -0.76 24.48
C ARG A 125 14.83 -0.73 24.35
N ASP A 126 15.30 -0.41 23.16
CA ASP A 126 16.70 -0.05 22.96
C ASP A 126 16.95 1.29 23.68
N THR A 127 17.87 1.30 24.64
CA THR A 127 18.18 2.52 25.44
C THR A 127 18.72 3.66 24.58
N LYS A 128 19.14 3.36 23.34
CA LYS A 128 19.63 4.34 22.37
C LYS A 128 18.86 4.20 21.05
N PRO A 129 18.60 5.30 20.32
CA PRO A 129 17.88 5.23 19.07
C PRO A 129 18.65 4.42 18.02
N SER A 130 18.11 3.26 17.65
CA SER A 130 18.64 2.33 16.65
C SER A 130 17.66 2.17 15.48
N CYS A 131 18.15 1.63 14.37
CA CYS A 131 17.31 1.27 13.24
C CYS A 131 16.42 0.08 13.61
N VAL A 132 15.10 0.22 13.42
CA VAL A 132 14.10 -0.80 13.81
C VAL A 132 14.24 -2.13 13.06
N ILE A 133 15.00 -2.16 11.96
CA ILE A 133 15.25 -3.36 11.15
C ILE A 133 16.62 -3.97 11.43
N SER A 134 17.67 -3.14 11.47
CA SER A 134 19.05 -3.62 11.52
C SER A 134 19.69 -3.55 12.90
N GLY A 135 19.04 -2.90 13.87
CA GLY A 135 19.59 -2.63 15.21
C GLY A 135 20.77 -1.66 15.22
N ARG A 136 21.16 -1.09 14.06
CA ARG A 136 22.32 -0.21 13.97
C ARG A 136 22.01 1.19 14.46
N MET A 137 22.98 1.78 15.15
CA MET A 137 22.95 3.15 15.66
C MET A 137 23.00 4.21 14.55
N ARG A 138 22.59 5.44 14.89
CA ARG A 138 22.47 6.62 14.00
C ARG A 138 21.43 6.45 12.87
N PRO A 139 20.19 6.03 13.18
CA PRO A 139 19.12 5.99 12.19
C PRO A 139 18.57 7.39 11.90
N GLU A 140 17.87 7.51 10.77
CA GLU A 140 17.06 8.66 10.39
C GLU A 140 15.60 8.47 10.83
N LYS A 141 14.88 9.58 11.01
CA LYS A 141 13.42 9.56 11.20
C LYS A 141 12.76 9.32 9.83
N ALA A 142 11.98 8.24 9.72
CA ALA A 142 11.20 7.90 8.55
C ALA A 142 9.71 8.02 8.89
N HIS A 143 8.98 8.85 8.13
CA HIS A 143 7.55 9.03 8.33
C HIS A 143 6.80 7.78 7.82
N LEU A 144 5.86 7.28 8.63
CA LEU A 144 4.97 6.19 8.22
C LEU A 144 3.96 6.70 7.18
N ILE A 145 3.37 7.86 7.43
CA ILE A 145 2.56 8.60 6.46
C ILE A 145 3.34 9.83 6.02
N PRO A 146 3.75 9.91 4.74
CA PRO A 146 4.56 11.01 4.26
C PRO A 146 3.84 12.36 4.37
N PRO A 147 4.58 13.47 4.56
CA PRO A 147 4.01 14.81 4.58
C PRO A 147 3.19 15.21 3.34
N SER A 148 3.42 14.59 2.18
CA SER A 148 2.60 14.84 0.98
C SER A 148 1.13 14.44 1.13
N HIS A 149 0.80 13.63 2.14
CA HIS A 149 -0.53 13.09 2.39
C HIS A 149 -1.26 13.80 3.54
N GLU A 150 -0.90 15.05 3.84
CA GLU A 150 -1.54 15.86 4.89
C GLU A 150 -3.07 15.94 4.72
N LYS A 151 -3.56 16.08 3.48
CA LYS A 151 -5.01 16.08 3.23
C LYS A 151 -5.66 14.77 3.67
N TRP A 152 -5.10 13.62 3.30
CA TRP A 152 -5.62 12.31 3.72
C TRP A 152 -5.58 12.16 5.24
N TYR A 153 -4.48 12.59 5.88
CA TYR A 153 -4.32 12.59 7.33
C TYR A 153 -5.44 13.38 8.03
N THR A 154 -5.71 14.60 7.56
CA THR A 154 -6.77 15.47 8.12
C THR A 154 -8.17 14.92 7.86
N ASP A 155 -8.43 14.40 6.66
CA ASP A 155 -9.75 13.86 6.32
C ASP A 155 -10.11 12.62 7.14
N ASN A 156 -9.12 11.81 7.49
CA ASN A 156 -9.28 10.61 8.31
C ASN A 156 -9.12 10.84 9.81
N ALA A 157 -9.08 12.11 10.27
CA ALA A 157 -8.93 12.46 11.68
C ALA A 157 -7.74 11.76 12.36
N MET A 158 -6.65 11.52 11.61
CA MET A 158 -5.49 10.79 12.12
C MET A 158 -4.79 11.50 13.30
N CYS A 159 -5.14 12.76 13.56
CA CYS A 159 -4.70 13.50 14.74
C CYS A 159 -5.04 12.79 16.05
N ASP A 160 -6.14 12.03 16.09
CA ASP A 160 -6.62 11.30 17.27
C ASP A 160 -5.64 10.21 17.72
N TYR A 161 -4.78 9.74 16.81
CA TYR A 161 -3.75 8.72 17.06
C TYR A 161 -2.34 9.30 17.23
N SER A 162 -2.21 10.63 17.26
CA SER A 162 -0.92 11.34 17.19
C SER A 162 -0.63 12.23 18.39
N GLN A 163 -1.26 11.94 19.54
CA GLN A 163 -1.27 12.81 20.72
C GLN A 163 -1.73 14.24 20.39
N GLY A 164 -2.67 14.38 19.43
CA GLY A 164 -3.23 15.67 19.02
C GLY A 164 -2.36 16.48 18.06
N ALA A 165 -1.34 15.89 17.42
CA ALA A 165 -0.55 16.58 16.40
C ALA A 165 -1.45 17.00 15.21
N LYS A 166 -1.56 18.31 15.01
CA LYS A 166 -2.41 18.91 13.96
C LYS A 166 -1.84 18.75 12.55
N SER A 167 -0.58 18.33 12.43
CA SER A 167 0.10 18.09 11.15
C SER A 167 0.78 16.74 11.15
N VAL A 168 0.70 16.07 10.00
CA VAL A 168 1.34 14.77 9.73
C VAL A 168 2.86 14.79 9.98
N SER A 169 3.50 15.95 9.82
CA SER A 169 4.96 16.13 9.97
C SER A 169 5.44 16.29 11.42
N ASN A 170 4.51 16.55 12.35
CA ASN A 170 4.83 16.88 13.74
C ASN A 170 4.43 15.78 14.74
N SER A 171 4.07 14.60 14.25
CA SER A 171 3.70 13.45 15.08
C SER A 171 4.88 12.51 15.25
N ASP A 172 5.34 12.30 16.49
CA ASP A 172 6.33 11.27 16.78
C ASP A 172 5.73 9.84 16.64
N ASP A 173 4.41 9.69 16.83
CA ASP A 173 3.65 8.44 16.58
C ASP A 173 3.63 8.01 15.10
N ASN A 174 3.83 8.97 14.19
CA ASN A 174 3.91 8.76 12.75
C ASN A 174 5.34 8.54 12.26
N VAL A 175 6.29 8.21 13.15
CA VAL A 175 7.71 8.05 12.80
C VAL A 175 8.28 6.73 13.29
N CYS A 176 9.03 6.07 12.41
CA CYS A 176 9.94 4.99 12.78
C CYS A 176 11.39 5.37 12.46
N ARG A 177 12.36 4.58 12.93
CA ARG A 177 13.79 4.86 12.77
C ARG A 177 14.44 3.88 11.80
N LEU A 178 14.98 4.37 10.70
CA LEU A 178 15.56 3.53 9.65
C LEU A 178 17.00 3.94 9.32
N ARG A 179 17.82 2.97 8.91
CA ARG A 179 19.10 3.26 8.29
C ARG A 179 18.83 3.90 6.91
N VAL A 180 19.67 4.82 6.45
CA VAL A 180 19.45 5.64 5.24
C VAL A 180 19.10 4.83 3.98
N ASP A 181 19.72 3.67 3.80
CA ASP A 181 19.43 2.75 2.68
C ASP A 181 18.03 2.13 2.80
N LEU A 182 17.67 1.64 3.99
CA LEU A 182 16.35 1.08 4.27
C LEU A 182 15.26 2.15 4.25
N HIS A 183 15.57 3.38 4.67
CA HIS A 183 14.67 4.52 4.59
C HIS A 183 14.29 4.83 3.15
N ARG A 184 15.27 4.85 2.23
CA ARG A 184 15.00 5.02 0.80
C ARG A 184 14.08 3.93 0.24
N ILE A 185 14.35 2.66 0.56
CA ILE A 185 13.54 1.52 0.11
C ILE A 185 12.12 1.59 0.70
N PHE A 186 12.00 2.08 1.93
CA PHE A 186 10.71 2.35 2.57
C PHE A 186 9.95 3.44 1.84
N ASP A 187 10.54 4.61 1.58
CA ASP A 187 9.88 5.69 0.84
C ASP A 187 9.42 5.27 -0.58
N ASP A 188 10.18 4.38 -1.23
CA ASP A 188 9.84 3.77 -2.52
C ASP A 188 8.71 2.72 -2.41
N ARG A 189 8.14 2.51 -1.21
CA ARG A 189 7.05 1.58 -0.91
C ARG A 189 7.41 0.14 -1.24
N ALA A 190 8.66 -0.27 -1.05
CA ALA A 190 9.07 -1.64 -1.33
C ALA A 190 8.70 -2.64 -0.22
N PHE A 191 8.46 -2.16 1.00
CA PHE A 191 8.04 -2.99 2.14
C PHE A 191 7.16 -2.22 3.13
N ALA A 192 6.47 -2.97 3.99
CA ALA A 192 5.74 -2.47 5.15
C ALA A 192 6.02 -3.35 6.38
N PHE A 193 5.65 -2.85 7.56
CA PHE A 193 5.66 -3.62 8.80
C PHE A 193 4.34 -4.36 8.95
N VAL A 194 4.37 -5.65 9.24
CA VAL A 194 3.17 -6.50 9.26
C VAL A 194 3.21 -7.42 10.49
N PRO A 195 2.10 -7.55 11.23
CA PRO A 195 1.99 -8.52 12.32
C PRO A 195 1.91 -9.94 11.75
N LYS A 196 2.64 -10.86 12.39
CA LYS A 196 2.58 -12.30 12.14
C LYS A 196 2.65 -13.04 13.47
N LEU A 197 2.13 -14.27 13.50
CA LEU A 197 2.35 -15.15 14.64
C LEU A 197 3.64 -15.97 14.43
N ASP A 198 4.35 -16.25 15.52
CA ASP A 198 5.37 -17.31 15.53
C ASP A 198 4.73 -18.69 15.74
N GLU A 199 5.57 -19.73 15.80
CA GLU A 199 5.13 -21.12 16.02
C GLU A 199 4.41 -21.33 17.35
N ASP A 200 4.76 -20.53 18.37
CA ASP A 200 4.15 -20.55 19.70
C ASP A 200 2.84 -19.75 19.74
N GLY A 201 2.44 -19.12 18.63
CA GLY A 201 1.25 -18.28 18.54
C GLY A 201 1.43 -16.88 19.12
N HIS A 202 2.65 -16.46 19.43
CA HIS A 202 2.94 -15.09 19.85
C HIS A 202 2.99 -14.15 18.65
N GLN A 203 2.41 -12.98 18.82
CA GLN A 203 2.37 -11.96 17.78
C GLN A 203 3.68 -11.17 17.75
N HIS A 204 4.26 -11.04 16.56
CA HIS A 204 5.46 -10.25 16.28
C HIS A 204 5.22 -9.34 15.09
N THR A 205 5.89 -8.19 15.07
CA THR A 205 5.94 -7.34 13.87
C THR A 205 7.17 -7.67 13.05
N VAL A 206 6.97 -7.96 11.77
CA VAL A 206 8.04 -8.27 10.82
C VAL A 206 8.05 -7.31 9.64
N ILE A 207 9.13 -7.33 8.88
CA ILE A 207 9.23 -6.61 7.61
C ILE A 207 8.70 -7.50 6.49
N HIS A 208 7.72 -7.02 5.73
CA HIS A 208 7.16 -7.74 4.59
C HIS A 208 7.37 -6.95 3.30
N PHE A 209 8.12 -7.53 2.36
CA PHE A 209 8.41 -6.91 1.08
C PHE A 209 7.28 -7.12 0.07
N PHE A 210 6.94 -6.05 -0.65
CA PHE A 210 5.97 -5.99 -1.73
C PHE A 210 6.64 -5.94 -3.11
N SER A 211 7.95 -5.66 -3.15
CA SER A 211 8.74 -5.64 -4.37
C SER A 211 10.13 -6.21 -4.15
N THR A 212 10.56 -7.04 -5.08
CA THR A 212 11.94 -7.54 -5.23
C THR A 212 12.67 -6.85 -6.39
N THR A 213 12.08 -5.81 -6.98
CA THR A 213 12.65 -5.11 -8.14
C THR A 213 13.60 -3.99 -7.73
N ASN A 214 14.53 -3.64 -8.63
CA ASN A 214 15.51 -2.56 -8.42
C ASN A 214 16.40 -2.78 -7.17
N ASP A 215 16.72 -1.71 -6.45
CA ASP A 215 17.60 -1.69 -5.28
C ASP A 215 17.03 -2.46 -4.06
N SER A 216 15.80 -3.00 -4.11
CA SER A 216 15.17 -3.69 -2.99
C SER A 216 15.41 -5.20 -2.95
N GLY A 217 15.94 -5.81 -4.03
CA GLY A 217 16.11 -7.28 -4.11
C GLY A 217 16.97 -7.87 -2.99
N ASP A 218 18.19 -7.36 -2.84
CA ASP A 218 19.12 -7.81 -1.78
C ASP A 218 18.56 -7.54 -0.38
N ALA A 219 17.87 -6.41 -0.21
CA ALA A 219 17.22 -6.06 1.04
C ALA A 219 16.05 -7.01 1.34
N ALA A 220 15.27 -7.39 0.33
CA ALA A 220 14.15 -8.33 0.47
C ALA A 220 14.65 -9.69 0.92
N LEU A 221 15.66 -10.25 0.24
CA LEU A 221 16.26 -11.54 0.63
C LEU A 221 16.84 -11.52 2.05
N LYS A 222 17.39 -10.39 2.47
CA LYS A 222 18.05 -10.25 3.78
C LYS A 222 17.10 -9.95 4.93
N TYR A 223 16.03 -9.19 4.69
CA TYR A 223 15.23 -8.58 5.75
C TYR A 223 13.76 -9.00 5.73
N HIS A 224 13.26 -9.68 4.70
CA HIS A 224 11.89 -10.21 4.70
C HIS A 224 11.69 -11.18 5.88
N ASN A 225 10.55 -11.07 6.56
CA ASN A 225 10.20 -11.77 7.81
C ASN A 225 11.14 -11.56 9.01
N ARG A 226 12.12 -10.67 8.93
CA ARG A 226 12.92 -10.34 10.11
C ARG A 226 12.05 -9.58 11.13
N LYS A 227 12.07 -10.04 12.38
CA LYS A 227 11.41 -9.36 13.51
C LYS A 227 12.01 -7.97 13.71
N THR A 228 11.15 -6.99 13.98
CA THR A 228 11.58 -5.62 14.27
C THR A 228 12.21 -5.52 15.65
N HIS A 229 13.20 -4.64 15.82
CA HIS A 229 13.90 -4.45 17.10
C HIS A 229 13.11 -3.62 18.12
N SER A 230 12.55 -2.47 17.75
CA SER A 230 11.68 -1.65 18.62
C SER A 230 10.84 -0.72 17.77
N LEU A 231 9.52 -0.77 17.94
CA LEU A 231 8.54 0.11 17.26
C LEU A 231 7.73 0.95 18.26
N ASP A 232 8.16 1.03 19.52
CA ASP A 232 7.39 1.60 20.64
C ASP A 232 6.95 3.05 20.42
N SER A 233 7.66 3.81 19.58
CA SER A 233 7.28 5.19 19.27
C SER A 233 6.18 5.30 18.22
N ALA A 234 5.87 4.25 17.48
CA ALA A 234 4.92 4.28 16.37
C ALA A 234 3.56 3.75 16.81
N ALA A 235 2.48 4.52 16.57
CA ALA A 235 1.15 4.02 16.86
C ALA A 235 0.73 2.94 15.85
N PRO A 236 0.01 1.88 16.29
CA PRO A 236 -0.46 0.81 15.41
C PRO A 236 -1.26 1.33 14.20
N GLN A 237 -2.01 2.42 14.38
CA GLN A 237 -2.81 3.06 13.34
C GLN A 237 -1.95 3.58 12.19
N PHE A 238 -0.79 4.19 12.49
CA PHE A 238 0.13 4.68 11.47
C PHE A 238 0.86 3.54 10.76
N LEU A 239 1.16 2.44 11.47
CA LEU A 239 1.70 1.23 10.84
C LEU A 239 0.69 0.60 9.88
N PHE A 240 -0.59 0.50 10.28
CA PHE A 240 -1.65 -0.02 9.42
C PHE A 240 -1.90 0.89 8.21
N ALA A 241 -1.95 2.20 8.41
CA ALA A 241 -2.08 3.16 7.32
C ALA A 241 -0.87 3.09 6.36
N ARG A 242 0.35 2.88 6.87
CA ARG A 242 1.55 2.66 6.05
C ARG A 242 1.46 1.37 5.23
N PHE A 243 0.93 0.30 5.80
CA PHE A 243 0.66 -0.95 5.09
C PHE A 243 -0.32 -0.73 3.96
N ALA A 244 -1.47 -0.08 4.21
CA ALA A 244 -2.42 0.30 3.18
C ALA A 244 -1.77 1.17 2.09
N PHE A 245 -1.01 2.21 2.47
CA PHE A 245 -0.28 3.07 1.55
C PHE A 245 0.68 2.28 0.64
N THR A 246 1.32 1.24 1.19
CA THR A 246 2.16 0.32 0.43
C THR A 246 1.33 -0.54 -0.51
N VAL A 247 0.22 -1.15 -0.04
CA VAL A 247 -0.70 -1.95 -0.88
C VAL A 247 -1.16 -1.15 -2.09
N PHE A 248 -1.62 0.09 -1.90
CA PHE A 248 -2.13 0.93 -2.99
C PHE A 248 -1.09 1.27 -4.05
N ALA A 249 0.21 1.21 -3.74
CA ALA A 249 1.28 1.37 -4.73
C ALA A 249 1.28 0.27 -5.80
N TYR A 250 0.78 -0.93 -5.47
CA TYR A 250 0.84 -2.11 -6.32
C TYR A 250 -0.50 -2.46 -6.99
N ILE A 251 -1.54 -1.65 -6.80
CA ILE A 251 -2.83 -1.89 -7.46
C ILE A 251 -3.07 -1.04 -8.69
N LYS A 252 -2.19 -0.08 -9.01
CA LYS A 252 -2.42 0.84 -10.14
C LYS A 252 -2.69 0.09 -11.45
N ASP A 253 -1.87 -0.92 -11.76
CA ASP A 253 -2.06 -1.78 -12.92
C ASP A 253 -3.39 -2.54 -12.88
N PHE A 254 -3.81 -3.00 -11.70
CA PHE A 254 -5.13 -3.60 -11.50
C PHE A 254 -6.24 -2.58 -11.79
N ILE A 255 -6.13 -1.35 -11.30
CA ILE A 255 -7.08 -0.27 -11.56
C ILE A 255 -7.16 0.11 -13.03
N LEU A 256 -6.07 0.04 -13.80
CA LEU A 256 -6.06 0.49 -15.20
C LEU A 256 -6.40 -0.62 -16.22
N ARG A 257 -6.21 -1.88 -15.86
CA ARG A 257 -6.46 -3.03 -16.75
C ARG A 257 -7.94 -3.43 -16.81
N GLY A 258 -8.32 -4.14 -17.88
CA GLY A 258 -9.68 -4.60 -18.16
C GLY A 258 -10.54 -3.52 -18.85
N GLU A 259 -11.74 -3.89 -19.29
CA GLU A 259 -12.66 -2.98 -19.99
C GLU A 259 -13.45 -2.12 -19.02
N ARG A 260 -14.05 -2.73 -17.99
CA ARG A 260 -14.89 -2.06 -16.99
C ARG A 260 -14.49 -2.49 -15.59
N ARG A 261 -14.64 -1.57 -14.62
CA ARG A 261 -14.41 -1.85 -13.20
C ARG A 261 -15.34 -1.02 -12.34
N ARG A 262 -15.90 -1.62 -11.30
CA ARG A 262 -16.65 -0.91 -10.25
C ARG A 262 -15.63 -0.25 -9.32
N ILE A 263 -15.66 1.07 -9.22
CA ILE A 263 -14.74 1.87 -8.41
C ILE A 263 -15.51 2.49 -7.25
N ALA A 264 -15.01 2.34 -6.03
CA ALA A 264 -15.50 3.05 -4.86
C ALA A 264 -14.77 4.40 -4.79
N VAL A 265 -15.46 5.47 -5.18
CA VAL A 265 -14.98 6.84 -5.02
C VAL A 265 -15.38 7.30 -3.62
N VAL A 266 -14.41 7.41 -2.74
CA VAL A 266 -14.64 7.81 -1.35
C VAL A 266 -14.21 9.26 -1.15
N GLN A 267 -15.13 10.09 -0.67
CA GLN A 267 -14.89 11.51 -0.45
C GLN A 267 -15.50 11.97 0.87
N ARG A 268 -14.87 12.97 1.47
CA ARG A 268 -15.45 13.67 2.62
C ARG A 268 -16.57 14.58 2.13
N GLY A 269 -17.73 14.43 2.74
CA GLY A 269 -18.91 15.24 2.49
C GLY A 269 -19.67 15.50 3.78
N ILE A 270 -20.97 15.68 3.64
CA ILE A 270 -21.89 15.99 4.73
C ILE A 270 -23.05 14.99 4.65
N ASP A 271 -23.44 14.42 5.78
CA ASP A 271 -24.62 13.54 5.85
C ASP A 271 -25.93 14.33 5.79
N SER A 272 -27.06 13.61 5.83
CA SER A 272 -28.40 14.20 5.86
C SER A 272 -28.67 15.10 7.08
N HIS A 273 -27.83 15.02 8.11
CA HIS A 273 -27.95 15.78 9.35
C HIS A 273 -27.00 16.98 9.42
N GLY A 274 -26.23 17.26 8.37
CA GLY A 274 -25.27 18.36 8.36
C GLY A 274 -23.92 18.04 9.02
N SER A 275 -23.68 16.77 9.40
CA SER A 275 -22.42 16.36 10.03
C SER A 275 -21.40 15.88 9.00
N PRO A 276 -20.10 16.12 9.21
CA PRO A 276 -19.05 15.58 8.33
C PRO A 276 -19.14 14.06 8.25
N ALA A 277 -19.24 13.53 7.04
CA ALA A 277 -19.36 12.11 6.79
C ALA A 277 -18.56 11.67 5.57
N TRP A 278 -18.25 10.39 5.52
CA TRP A 278 -17.66 9.79 4.33
C TRP A 278 -18.77 9.34 3.38
N ILE A 279 -18.71 9.85 2.16
CA ILE A 279 -19.62 9.48 1.08
C ILE A 279 -18.87 8.51 0.16
N VAL A 280 -19.40 7.30 0.02
CA VAL A 280 -18.90 6.29 -0.91
C VAL A 280 -19.84 6.27 -2.10
N GLN A 281 -19.31 6.63 -3.27
CA GLN A 281 -20.03 6.47 -4.53
C GLN A 281 -19.40 5.34 -5.33
N GLU A 282 -20.19 4.31 -5.61
CA GLU A 282 -19.75 3.23 -6.47
C GLU A 282 -20.10 3.53 -7.92
N ILE A 283 -19.08 3.60 -8.76
CA ILE A 283 -19.21 3.99 -10.17
C ILE A 283 -18.63 2.89 -11.04
N GLN A 284 -19.39 2.43 -12.02
CA GLN A 284 -18.87 1.57 -13.07
C GLN A 284 -18.08 2.44 -14.06
N MET A 285 -16.75 2.37 -14.01
CA MET A 285 -15.88 3.13 -14.92
C MET A 285 -15.37 2.25 -16.06
N ASP A 286 -15.39 2.79 -17.27
CA ASP A 286 -14.70 2.19 -18.41
C ASP A 286 -13.17 2.41 -18.33
N ARG A 287 -12.44 1.87 -19.29
CA ARG A 287 -10.98 2.01 -19.38
C ARG A 287 -10.55 3.47 -19.56
N ALA A 288 -11.20 4.24 -20.43
CA ALA A 288 -10.80 5.61 -20.74
C ALA A 288 -10.98 6.53 -19.51
N GLN A 289 -12.11 6.40 -18.81
CA GLN A 289 -12.39 7.12 -17.56
C GLN A 289 -11.34 6.82 -16.48
N ARG A 290 -10.98 5.54 -16.29
CA ARG A 290 -9.95 5.14 -15.31
C ARG A 290 -8.56 5.64 -15.70
N HIS A 291 -8.19 5.58 -16.97
CA HIS A 291 -6.91 6.15 -17.43
C HIS A 291 -6.88 7.68 -17.28
N SER A 292 -7.97 8.38 -17.58
CA SER A 292 -8.05 9.83 -17.39
C SER A 292 -7.92 10.23 -15.92
N ARG A 293 -8.53 9.46 -15.00
CA ARG A 293 -8.56 9.81 -13.57
C ARG A 293 -7.36 9.30 -12.78
N TYR A 294 -6.90 8.08 -13.06
CA TYR A 294 -5.88 7.36 -12.27
C TYR A 294 -4.63 6.98 -13.09
N GLY A 295 -4.64 7.20 -14.41
CA GLY A 295 -3.54 6.83 -15.30
C GLY A 295 -2.35 7.79 -15.27
N GLY A 296 -2.55 9.02 -14.79
CA GLY A 296 -1.45 9.96 -14.57
C GLY A 296 -0.38 9.34 -13.67
N GLY A 297 0.89 9.39 -14.08
CA GLY A 297 1.99 9.04 -13.19
C GLY A 297 1.89 9.91 -11.95
N ASP A 298 1.85 9.31 -10.76
CA ASP A 298 1.73 10.02 -9.49
C ASP A 298 2.51 11.32 -9.59
N HIS A 299 1.80 12.45 -9.52
CA HIS A 299 2.47 13.75 -9.44
C HIS A 299 3.46 13.74 -8.26
N GLU A 300 3.27 12.83 -7.30
CA GLU A 300 4.16 12.51 -6.18
C GLU A 300 5.49 11.83 -6.55
N ILE A 301 5.53 10.85 -7.47
CA ILE A 301 6.82 10.22 -7.89
C ILE A 301 7.74 11.28 -8.51
N ARG A 302 7.16 12.22 -9.28
CA ARG A 302 7.91 13.33 -9.88
C ARG A 302 8.41 14.34 -8.85
N LEU A 303 7.69 14.59 -7.76
CA LEU A 303 8.12 15.52 -6.71
C LEU A 303 9.22 14.93 -5.81
N ALA A 304 9.15 13.63 -5.50
CA ALA A 304 10.20 12.93 -4.75
C ALA A 304 11.53 12.90 -5.52
N LEU A 305 11.48 12.64 -6.83
CA LEU A 305 12.66 12.68 -7.70
C LEU A 305 13.19 14.11 -7.94
N LYS A 306 12.31 15.12 -7.98
CA LYS A 306 12.72 16.54 -8.17
C LYS A 306 13.37 17.13 -6.92
N ARG A 307 12.90 16.76 -5.70
CA ARG A 307 13.56 17.16 -4.44
C ARG A 307 14.98 16.57 -4.30
N ARG A 308 15.21 15.33 -4.76
CA ARG A 308 16.55 14.72 -4.78
C ARG A 308 17.55 15.46 -5.66
N ARG A 309 17.12 16.08 -6.77
CA ARG A 309 18.01 16.89 -7.62
C ARG A 309 18.38 18.24 -7.01
N ILE A 310 17.51 18.81 -6.17
CA ILE A 310 17.72 20.13 -5.56
C ILE A 310 18.61 20.02 -4.30
N SER A 311 18.46 18.95 -3.51
CA SER A 311 19.27 18.73 -2.30
C SER A 311 20.73 18.31 -2.55
N GLY A 312 21.10 17.96 -3.79
CA GLY A 312 22.46 17.55 -4.15
C GLY A 312 23.41 18.69 -4.50
N ASN A 313 22.94 19.95 -4.46
CA ASN A 313 23.71 21.08 -4.95
C ASN A 313 23.55 22.33 -4.07
N GLU A 314 23.84 22.23 -2.78
CA GLU A 314 24.14 23.40 -1.95
C GLU A 314 25.48 23.24 -1.22
N SER A 315 26.47 23.90 -1.82
CA SER A 315 27.73 24.28 -1.21
C SER A 315 27.46 25.14 0.03
N ARG A 316 28.20 24.86 1.12
CA ARG A 316 28.31 25.70 2.32
C ARG A 316 28.36 27.19 1.99
N PRO A 317 27.69 28.03 2.80
CA PRO A 317 28.27 29.34 3.11
C PRO A 317 28.39 29.60 4.61
N SER A 318 29.52 30.22 4.92
CA SER A 318 29.93 30.84 6.15
C SER A 318 29.11 32.09 6.50
N LEU A 319 29.11 32.39 7.80
CA LEU A 319 28.63 33.60 8.48
C LEU A 319 28.92 34.91 7.71
N THR A 320 27.92 35.79 7.59
CA THR A 320 27.93 37.20 8.08
C THR A 320 26.63 37.96 7.75
N SER A 321 26.11 38.65 8.77
CA SER A 321 25.52 40.01 8.77
C SER A 321 24.45 40.47 7.77
N SER A 322 23.26 40.74 8.33
CA SER A 322 22.46 41.98 8.22
C SER A 322 22.09 42.56 6.84
N ALA A 323 20.79 42.59 6.53
CA ALA A 323 20.01 43.81 6.29
C ALA A 323 18.58 43.49 5.81
N SER A 324 17.62 44.18 6.42
CA SER A 324 16.22 44.34 6.03
C SER A 324 16.04 44.86 4.59
N PHE A 325 14.96 44.48 3.90
CA PHE A 325 14.12 45.42 3.13
C PHE A 325 12.76 44.79 2.76
N GLN A 326 11.69 45.53 3.03
CA GLN A 326 10.33 45.33 2.54
C GLN A 326 10.25 45.67 1.04
N ALA A 327 9.31 45.08 0.30
CA ALA A 327 8.14 45.82 -0.24
C ALA A 327 7.43 45.11 -1.42
N THR A 328 6.09 45.17 -1.36
CA THR A 328 5.08 45.43 -2.41
C THR A 328 4.86 44.47 -3.59
N ILE A 329 3.69 43.81 -3.50
CA ILE A 329 2.57 43.73 -4.47
C ILE A 329 2.73 44.56 -5.75
N ASN A 330 2.49 43.92 -6.89
CA ASN A 330 1.76 44.57 -7.99
C ASN A 330 0.97 43.51 -8.80
N GLU A 331 -0.36 43.61 -8.76
CA GLU A 331 -1.26 43.06 -9.79
C GLU A 331 -1.03 43.83 -11.10
N HIS A 332 -1.27 43.21 -12.26
CA HIS A 332 -1.87 43.87 -13.42
C HIS A 332 -2.52 42.84 -14.34
N ARG A 333 -3.73 43.17 -14.76
CA ARG A 333 -4.70 42.47 -15.63
C ARG A 333 -4.86 43.29 -16.91
N ILE A 334 -4.79 42.69 -18.10
CA ILE A 334 -5.44 43.11 -19.38
C ILE A 334 -5.52 41.81 -20.25
N THR A 335 -6.68 41.17 -20.53
CA THR A 335 -7.62 41.33 -21.69
C THR A 335 -6.92 41.51 -23.05
N ASP A 336 -7.35 41.09 -24.22
CA ASP A 336 -8.38 40.24 -24.84
C ASP A 336 -7.80 39.92 -26.24
N GLU A 337 -8.30 38.89 -26.93
CA GLU A 337 -8.81 38.96 -28.31
C GLU A 337 -8.83 37.60 -29.02
N ALA A 338 -9.93 37.43 -29.76
CA ALA A 338 -10.36 36.24 -30.45
C ALA A 338 -9.81 36.15 -31.89
N ALA A 339 -9.80 34.93 -32.45
CA ALA A 339 -10.03 34.72 -33.88
C ALA A 339 -10.54 33.29 -34.12
N SER A 340 -11.62 33.20 -34.89
CA SER A 340 -12.32 32.01 -35.33
C SER A 340 -11.63 31.34 -36.54
N SER A 341 -11.96 30.08 -36.80
CA SER A 341 -12.34 29.61 -38.14
C SER A 341 -12.91 28.19 -38.11
N ASP A 342 -14.09 28.06 -38.70
CA ASP A 342 -14.83 26.84 -39.01
C ASP A 342 -14.21 26.07 -40.18
N ALA A 343 -14.46 24.75 -40.26
CA ALA A 343 -15.12 24.13 -41.43
C ALA A 343 -15.35 22.62 -41.26
N ASN A 344 -16.51 22.20 -41.77
CA ASN A 344 -17.16 20.89 -41.72
C ASN A 344 -16.52 19.78 -42.59
N GLY A 345 -16.86 18.53 -42.25
CA GLY A 345 -16.83 17.39 -43.17
C GLY A 345 -17.70 16.22 -42.66
N THR A 346 -18.81 15.96 -43.35
CA THR A 346 -19.84 14.93 -43.07
C THR A 346 -19.64 13.72 -44.00
N SER A 347 -19.83 12.47 -43.53
CA SER A 347 -20.66 11.44 -44.24
C SER A 347 -20.76 10.09 -43.50
N THR A 348 -22.00 9.76 -43.10
CA THR A 348 -22.79 8.50 -43.27
C THR A 348 -22.22 7.08 -43.00
N SER A 349 -22.79 6.46 -41.94
CA SER A 349 -23.57 5.19 -41.87
C SER A 349 -23.20 3.98 -42.74
N LEU A 350 -22.97 2.82 -42.08
CA LEU A 350 -23.46 1.50 -42.47
C LEU A 350 -23.62 0.58 -41.23
N LYS A 351 -24.54 -0.38 -41.35
CA LYS A 351 -25.29 -1.11 -40.31
C LYS A 351 -24.61 -2.38 -39.75
N GLU A 352 -25.11 -2.75 -38.56
CA GLU A 352 -25.47 -4.09 -38.03
C GLU A 352 -24.43 -5.21 -37.93
N GLY A 353 -24.39 -5.80 -36.73
CA GLY A 353 -23.71 -7.03 -36.38
C GLY A 353 -23.74 -7.23 -34.87
N GLU A 354 -24.89 -7.68 -34.34
CA GLU A 354 -24.98 -8.28 -33.02
C GLU A 354 -23.99 -9.45 -32.92
N ASP A 355 -23.19 -9.50 -31.86
CA ASP A 355 -23.01 -10.79 -31.20
C ASP A 355 -22.69 -10.66 -29.71
N ILE A 356 -23.31 -11.57 -28.98
CA ILE A 356 -23.56 -11.57 -27.55
C ILE A 356 -22.57 -12.54 -26.92
N CYS A 357 -21.68 -12.10 -26.02
CA CYS A 357 -21.31 -12.90 -24.86
C CYS A 357 -20.65 -12.04 -23.78
N GLY A 358 -21.41 -11.74 -22.73
CA GLY A 358 -20.88 -11.15 -21.51
C GLY A 358 -19.96 -12.13 -20.79
N HIS A 359 -18.71 -11.74 -20.59
CA HIS A 359 -17.85 -12.37 -19.59
C HIS A 359 -17.74 -11.45 -18.38
N SER A 360 -18.47 -11.81 -17.32
CA SER A 360 -18.22 -11.32 -15.95
C SER A 360 -16.80 -11.67 -15.55
N LEU A 361 -15.91 -10.67 -15.56
CA LEU A 361 -14.55 -10.78 -15.03
C LEU A 361 -14.60 -10.64 -13.50
N LEU A 362 -14.82 -11.78 -12.83
CA LEU A 362 -14.44 -11.99 -11.44
C LEU A 362 -12.92 -12.14 -11.40
N GLU A 363 -12.25 -11.21 -10.71
CA GLU A 363 -10.82 -11.00 -10.88
C GLU A 363 -9.96 -11.72 -9.85
N ALA A 364 -8.98 -12.47 -10.36
CA ALA A 364 -7.98 -13.19 -9.60
C ALA A 364 -6.91 -12.24 -9.01
N VAL A 365 -6.37 -12.66 -7.87
CA VAL A 365 -5.07 -12.29 -7.31
C VAL A 365 -4.06 -13.29 -7.91
N GLU A 366 -2.94 -12.83 -8.48
CA GLU A 366 -1.86 -13.70 -8.97
C GLU A 366 -0.58 -13.35 -8.24
N MET A 367 0.19 -14.35 -7.89
CA MET A 367 1.48 -14.18 -7.25
C MET A 367 2.57 -14.19 -8.32
N ASP A 368 3.52 -13.26 -8.21
CA ASP A 368 4.42 -12.86 -9.30
C ASP A 368 5.19 -14.06 -9.91
N ARG A 369 5.38 -14.04 -11.24
CA ARG A 369 5.80 -15.20 -12.04
C ARG A 369 7.31 -15.47 -12.05
N HIS A 370 8.12 -14.68 -11.35
CA HIS A 370 9.57 -14.75 -11.50
C HIS A 370 10.26 -14.99 -10.15
N PRO A 371 10.92 -16.15 -9.94
CA PRO A 371 11.94 -16.24 -8.92
C PRO A 371 13.06 -15.23 -9.23
N PRO A 372 13.73 -14.66 -8.22
CA PRO A 372 14.94 -13.90 -8.45
C PRO A 372 15.91 -14.77 -9.25
N MET A 373 16.30 -14.30 -10.43
CA MET A 373 17.38 -14.89 -11.19
C MET A 373 18.63 -14.81 -10.32
N ILE A 374 19.07 -15.96 -9.82
CA ILE A 374 20.39 -16.12 -9.21
C ILE A 374 21.40 -15.76 -10.30
N ARG A 375 22.11 -14.65 -10.12
CA ARG A 375 23.38 -14.39 -10.78
C ARG A 375 24.45 -14.18 -9.73
#